data_AF-A0A1B6JL31-F1
#
_entry.id   AF-A0A1B6JL31-F1
#
_cell.length_a   1.000
_cell.length_b   1.000
_cell.length_c   1.000
_cell.angle_alpha   90.00
_cell.angle_beta   90.00
_cell.angle_gamma   90.00
#
_symmetry.space_group_name_H-M   'P 1'
#
loop_
_entity.id
_entity.type
_entity.pdbx_description
1 polymer ?
#
loop_
_entity_poly.entity_id
_entity_poly.type
_entity_poly.pdbx_seq_one_letter_code
_entity_poly.pdbx_strand_id
1 'polypeptide(L)'
;MRRTVVAEEKILPEIVKLGKTDGYIPGLIIGQCSESRDFIVHFAKTPLPIGKTNDGGNDESGDGKKNQKKSLENLSDIKESWIVDHAKQVTRMLPGGLWVLGLFVTGPGDVL
;
A
#
# COMPACT_ATOMS: atom_id res chain seq x y z
N MET A 1 -4.36 -23.35 16.87
CA MET A 1 -3.10 -23.38 16.09
C MET A 1 -2.63 -21.94 15.96
N ARG A 2 -1.48 -21.55 16.54
CA ARG A 2 -0.96 -20.17 16.41
C ARG A 2 -0.17 -20.10 15.10
N ARG A 3 -0.57 -19.22 14.19
CA ARG A 3 0.27 -18.83 13.05
C ARG A 3 1.19 -17.70 13.48
N THR A 4 2.47 -17.81 13.16
CA THR A 4 3.45 -16.75 13.41
C THR A 4 3.72 -16.01 12.10
N VAL A 5 3.64 -14.69 12.14
CA VAL A 5 4.00 -13.83 11.00
C VAL A 5 5.42 -13.34 11.21
N VAL A 6 6.27 -13.55 10.20
CA VAL A 6 7.69 -13.18 10.24
C VAL A 6 7.96 -12.24 9.08
N ALA A 7 8.64 -11.13 9.34
CA ALA A 7 9.07 -10.15 8.34
C ALA A 7 10.59 -10.00 8.42
N GLU A 8 11.25 -9.82 7.28
CA GLU A 8 12.67 -9.44 7.29
C GLU A 8 12.86 -8.02 7.83
N GLU A 9 13.95 -7.77 8.53
CA GLU A 9 14.26 -6.42 9.03
C GLU A 9 14.41 -5.40 7.88
N LYS A 10 14.81 -5.86 6.69
CA LYS A 10 15.00 -5.02 5.50
C LYS A 10 13.72 -4.35 4.99
N ILE A 11 12.54 -4.88 5.31
CA ILE A 11 11.26 -4.27 4.92
C ILE A 11 10.76 -3.24 5.95
N LEU A 12 11.39 -3.16 7.12
CA LEU A 12 11.04 -2.18 8.16
C LEU A 12 11.20 -0.73 7.68
N PRO A 13 12.30 -0.31 7.02
CA PRO A 13 12.43 1.05 6.53
C PRO A 13 11.36 1.45 5.51
N GLU A 14 10.87 0.48 4.72
CA GLU A 14 9.81 0.69 3.74
C GLU A 14 8.49 1.03 4.44
N ILE A 15 8.05 0.20 5.39
CA ILE A 15 6.79 0.44 6.12
C ILE A 15 6.87 1.70 7.00
N VAL A 16 8.03 1.99 7.61
CA VAL A 16 8.28 3.23 8.35
C VAL A 16 8.14 4.45 7.44
N LYS A 17 8.68 4.40 6.22
CA LYS A 17 8.54 5.48 5.24
C LYS A 17 7.08 5.71 4.83
N LEU A 18 6.29 4.64 4.72
CA LEU A 18 4.88 4.73 4.38
C LEU A 18 4.06 5.41 5.50
N GLY A 19 4.31 5.08 6.76
CA GLY A 19 3.58 5.67 7.88
C GLY A 19 4.08 7.03 8.37
N LYS A 20 5.21 7.56 7.86
CA LYS A 20 5.63 8.96 8.05
C LYS A 20 4.83 9.98 7.21
N THR A 21 3.79 9.54 6.51
CA THR A 21 2.98 10.42 5.69
C THR A 21 1.81 10.99 6.49
N ASP A 22 1.42 12.23 6.19
CA ASP A 22 0.33 12.94 6.89
C ASP A 22 -1.09 12.41 6.56
N GLY A 23 -1.20 11.20 6.00
CA GLY A 23 -2.49 10.63 5.62
C GLY A 23 -2.48 9.12 5.51
N TYR A 24 -3.64 8.57 5.22
CA TYR A 24 -3.87 7.15 5.11
C TYR A 24 -3.34 6.60 3.79
N ILE A 25 -2.56 5.52 3.88
CA ILE A 25 -2.06 4.77 2.74
C ILE A 25 -2.46 3.31 2.90
N PRO A 26 -3.42 2.81 2.08
CA PRO A 26 -3.72 1.39 2.03
C PRO A 26 -2.69 0.65 1.18
N GLY A 27 -2.48 -0.64 1.48
CA GLY A 27 -1.58 -1.50 0.73
C GLY A 27 -1.79 -2.99 1.00
N LEU A 28 -1.04 -3.83 0.30
CA LEU A 28 -1.12 -5.28 0.38
C LEU A 28 0.15 -5.85 1.02
N ILE A 29 -0.03 -6.86 1.85
CA ILE A 29 1.06 -7.64 2.44
C ILE A 29 1.31 -8.82 1.49
N ILE A 30 2.51 -8.90 0.95
CA ILE A 30 2.92 -9.96 0.02
C ILE A 30 3.94 -10.85 0.71
N GLY A 31 3.81 -12.15 0.51
CA GLY A 31 4.73 -13.10 1.09
C GLY A 31 4.46 -14.55 0.74
N GLN A 32 5.08 -15.44 1.51
CA GLN A 32 4.92 -16.88 1.37
C GLN A 32 4.21 -17.45 2.59
N CYS A 33 3.19 -18.28 2.34
CA CYS A 33 2.48 -19.02 3.38
C CYS A 33 3.10 -20.42 3.54
N SER A 34 3.25 -20.85 4.78
CA SER A 34 3.67 -22.20 5.17
C SER A 34 2.66 -22.79 6.17
N GLU A 35 2.88 -24.03 6.62
CA GLU A 35 1.95 -24.75 7.50
C GLU A 35 1.74 -24.04 8.85
N SER A 36 2.78 -23.37 9.37
CA SER A 36 2.76 -22.72 10.70
C SER A 36 3.22 -21.26 10.69
N ARG A 37 3.75 -20.77 9.56
CA ARG A 37 4.38 -19.45 9.47
C ARG A 37 4.03 -18.77 8.16
N ASP A 38 3.82 -17.47 8.25
CA ASP A 38 3.67 -16.58 7.10
C ASP A 38 4.90 -15.68 7.04
N PHE A 39 5.61 -15.68 5.91
CA PHE A 39 6.80 -14.89 5.68
C PHE A 39 6.46 -13.68 4.82
N ILE A 40 6.49 -12.48 5.40
CA ILE A 40 6.30 -11.23 4.68
C ILE A 40 7.58 -10.90 3.92
N VAL A 41 7.43 -10.70 2.62
CA VAL A 41 8.53 -10.37 1.70
C VAL A 41 8.44 -8.93 1.24
N HIS A 42 7.24 -8.35 1.13
CA HIS A 42 7.06 -7.00 0.61
C HIS A 42 5.72 -6.35 1.02
N PHE A 43 5.71 -5.02 1.09
CA PHE A 43 4.51 -4.20 1.29
C PHE A 43 4.18 -3.42 0.01
N ALA A 44 3.16 -3.85 -0.74
CA ALA A 44 2.76 -3.17 -1.96
C ALA A 44 1.75 -2.06 -1.66
N LYS A 45 2.14 -0.80 -1.83
CA LYS A 45 1.24 0.34 -1.72
C LYS A 45 0.12 0.27 -2.77
N THR A 46 -1.12 0.49 -2.36
CA THR A 46 -2.25 0.60 -3.29
C THR A 46 -2.18 1.93 -4.03
N PRO A 47 -2.18 1.91 -5.38
CA PRO A 47 -2.19 3.13 -6.17
C PRO A 47 -3.53 3.84 -5.96
N LEU A 48 -3.48 5.08 -5.48
CA LEU A 48 -4.65 5.91 -5.32
C LEU A 48 -4.99 6.57 -6.66
N PRO A 49 -6.25 6.55 -7.10
CA PRO A 49 -6.62 7.26 -8.30
C PRO A 49 -6.37 8.76 -8.12
N ILE A 50 -5.87 9.41 -9.18
CA ILE A 50 -5.74 10.86 -9.25
C ILE A 50 -7.15 11.44 -9.22
N GLY A 51 -7.64 11.78 -8.02
CA GLY A 51 -8.83 12.60 -7.87
C GLY A 51 -8.49 14.01 -8.36
N LYS A 52 -9.27 14.53 -9.30
CA LYS A 52 -9.24 15.94 -9.69
C LYS A 52 -9.43 16.79 -8.43
N THR A 53 -8.36 17.37 -7.92
CA THR A 53 -8.48 18.52 -7.02
C THR A 53 -9.00 19.67 -7.87
N ASN A 54 -10.21 20.14 -7.57
CA ASN A 54 -10.64 21.49 -7.96
C ASN A 54 -9.79 22.49 -7.14
N ASP A 55 -8.51 22.58 -7.47
CA ASP A 55 -7.68 23.67 -7.01
C ASP A 55 -7.23 24.42 -8.26
N GLY A 56 -7.86 25.58 -8.45
CA GLY A 56 -7.47 26.52 -9.48
C GLY A 56 -6.09 27.08 -9.15
N GLY A 57 -5.06 26.39 -9.63
CA GLY A 57 -3.67 26.82 -9.58
C GLY A 57 -3.04 26.61 -10.95
N ASN A 58 -2.91 27.72 -11.66
CA ASN A 58 -2.24 27.83 -12.95
C ASN A 58 -0.78 27.34 -12.85
N ASP A 59 -0.39 26.33 -13.62
CA ASP A 59 1.01 26.06 -13.93
C ASP A 59 1.12 25.41 -15.33
N GLU A 60 1.23 26.27 -16.33
CA GLU A 60 1.75 25.93 -17.66
C GLU A 60 3.26 25.76 -17.58
N SER A 61 3.77 24.53 -17.54
CA SER A 61 5.08 24.15 -18.12
C SER A 61 5.25 22.62 -18.11
N GLY A 62 5.63 22.07 -19.26
CA GLY A 62 5.64 20.64 -19.53
C GLY A 62 6.68 19.84 -18.75
N ASP A 63 6.23 18.77 -18.09
CA ASP A 63 6.74 17.39 -18.22
C ASP A 63 5.73 16.45 -17.53
N GLY A 64 5.44 15.30 -18.12
CA GLY A 64 4.24 14.48 -17.89
C GLY A 64 4.11 13.75 -16.54
N LYS A 65 4.28 14.42 -15.39
CA LYS A 65 4.05 13.84 -14.06
C LYS A 65 2.69 14.27 -13.51
N LYS A 66 1.64 13.52 -13.86
CA LYS A 66 0.32 13.68 -13.22
C LYS A 66 0.49 13.47 -11.71
N ASN A 67 0.15 14.49 -10.93
CA ASN A 67 0.29 14.55 -9.48
C ASN A 67 -0.64 13.50 -8.83
N GLN A 68 -0.15 12.27 -8.63
CA GLN A 68 -0.89 11.23 -7.88
C GLN A 68 -0.98 11.66 -6.42
N LYS A 69 -2.21 11.78 -5.87
CA LYS A 69 -2.41 11.98 -4.43
C LYS A 69 -1.64 10.86 -3.70
N LYS A 70 -0.65 11.25 -2.89
CA LYS A 70 0.26 10.30 -2.22
C LYS A 70 -0.38 9.63 -1.00
N SER A 71 -1.43 10.21 -0.43
CA SER A 71 -2.17 9.70 0.74
C SER A 71 -3.61 10.25 0.73
N LEU A 72 -4.50 9.64 1.51
CA LEU A 72 -5.85 10.16 1.77
C LEU A 72 -5.91 10.86 3.12
N GLU A 73 -6.77 11.86 3.25
CA GLU A 73 -6.93 12.61 4.51
C GLU A 73 -7.74 11.78 5.53
N ASN A 74 -8.77 11.06 5.07
CA ASN A 74 -9.60 10.22 5.94
C ASN A 74 -9.56 8.75 5.54
N LEU A 75 -9.67 7.87 6.54
CA LEU A 75 -9.78 6.42 6.36
C LEU A 75 -11.03 6.05 5.52
N SER A 76 -12.13 6.79 5.72
CA SER A 76 -13.41 6.58 5.00
C SER A 76 -13.33 6.84 3.49
N ASP A 77 -12.31 7.57 3.03
CA ASP A 77 -12.12 7.86 1.61
C ASP A 77 -11.54 6.67 0.85
N ILE A 78 -11.04 5.65 1.56
CA ILE A 78 -10.49 4.43 0.97
C ILE A 78 -11.64 3.56 0.46
N LYS A 79 -11.78 3.49 -0.87
CA LYS A 79 -12.78 2.62 -1.49
C LYS A 79 -12.27 1.18 -1.57
N GLU A 80 -13.11 0.26 -1.15
CA GLU A 80 -12.86 -1.19 -1.23
C GLU A 80 -12.50 -1.63 -2.66
N SER A 81 -13.19 -1.10 -3.67
CA SER A 81 -12.96 -1.44 -5.08
C SER A 81 -11.50 -1.23 -5.50
N TRP A 82 -10.82 -0.21 -4.97
CA TRP A 82 -9.41 0.05 -5.29
C TRP A 82 -8.48 -1.01 -4.74
N ILE A 83 -8.75 -1.47 -3.50
CA ILE A 83 -7.97 -2.53 -2.87
C ILE A 83 -8.22 -3.86 -3.59
N VAL A 84 -9.48 -4.14 -3.96
CA VAL A 84 -9.86 -5.35 -4.68
C VAL A 84 -9.19 -5.43 -6.05
N ASP A 85 -9.23 -4.36 -6.83
CA ASP A 85 -8.60 -4.33 -8.15
C ASP A 85 -7.08 -4.43 -8.06
N HIS A 86 -6.47 -3.74 -7.09
CA HIS A 86 -5.05 -3.86 -6.81
C HIS A 86 -4.66 -5.30 -6.42
N ALA A 87 -5.42 -5.94 -5.52
CA ALA A 87 -5.17 -7.31 -5.09
C ALA A 87 -5.31 -8.31 -6.26
N LYS A 88 -6.32 -8.15 -7.11
CA LYS A 88 -6.48 -8.95 -8.33
C LYS A 88 -5.28 -8.81 -9.26
N GLN A 89 -4.81 -7.59 -9.47
CA GLN A 89 -3.67 -7.32 -10.34
C GLN A 89 -2.38 -7.92 -9.77
N VAL A 90 -2.09 -7.66 -8.49
CA VAL A 90 -0.90 -8.18 -7.82
C VAL A 90 -0.91 -9.71 -7.82
N THR A 91 -2.03 -10.34 -7.49
CA THR A 91 -2.15 -11.82 -7.49
C THR A 91 -1.78 -12.43 -8.85
N ARG A 92 -2.10 -11.77 -9.96
CA ARG A 92 -1.73 -12.24 -11.32
C ARG A 92 -0.27 -11.97 -11.69
N MET A 93 0.37 -11.01 -11.02
CA MET A 93 1.76 -10.60 -11.28
C MET A 93 2.77 -11.29 -10.37
N LEU A 94 2.32 -11.94 -9.28
CA LEU A 94 3.21 -12.62 -8.36
C LEU A 94 3.80 -13.90 -8.99
N PRO A 95 5.12 -14.12 -8.87
CA PRO A 95 5.73 -15.37 -9.27
C PRO A 95 5.27 -16.53 -8.37
N GLY A 96 5.42 -17.75 -8.86
CA GLY A 96 5.04 -18.96 -8.11
C GLY A 96 5.68 -18.99 -6.72
N GLY A 97 4.86 -19.32 -5.72
CA GLY A 97 5.27 -19.38 -4.31
C GLY A 97 5.01 -18.10 -3.50
N LEU A 98 4.65 -16.99 -4.14
CA LEU A 98 4.22 -15.76 -3.47
C LEU A 98 2.70 -15.55 -3.57
N TRP A 99 2.14 -14.97 -2.51
CA TRP A 99 0.72 -14.74 -2.35
C TRP A 99 0.47 -13.39 -1.67
N VAL A 100 -0.71 -12.82 -1.92
CA VAL A 100 -1.23 -11.73 -1.09
C VAL A 100 -1.70 -12.34 0.23
N LEU A 101 -0.98 -12.04 1.31
CA LEU A 101 -1.26 -12.57 2.65
C LEU A 101 -2.28 -11.72 3.42
N GLY A 102 -2.41 -10.43 3.06
CA GLY A 102 -3.32 -9.52 3.73
C GLY A 102 -3.28 -8.09 3.21
N LEU A 103 -3.92 -7.20 3.97
CA LEU A 103 -4.03 -5.76 3.76
C LEU A 103 -3.34 -5.04 4.92
N PHE A 104 -2.76 -3.88 4.65
CA PHE A 104 -2.35 -2.94 5.68
C PHE A 104 -2.85 -1.54 5.35
N VAL A 105 -2.99 -0.70 6.37
CA VAL A 105 -3.21 0.73 6.24
C VAL A 105 -2.25 1.42 7.18
N THR A 106 -1.50 2.40 6.69
CA THR A 106 -0.72 3.31 7.54
C THR A 106 -1.42 4.65 7.60
N GLY A 107 -1.65 5.18 8.79
CA GLY A 107 -2.19 6.52 9.06
C GLY A 107 -1.22 7.42 9.81
N PRO A 108 -1.59 8.68 10.02
CA PRO A 108 -0.78 9.63 10.78
C PRO A 108 -0.67 9.17 12.25
N GLY A 109 0.57 8.99 12.73
CA GLY A 109 0.86 8.55 14.10
C GLY A 109 1.00 7.04 14.29
N ASP A 110 0.89 6.24 13.23
CA ASP A 110 1.06 4.77 13.30
C ASP A 110 2.52 4.33 13.41
N VAL A 111 3.48 5.23 13.20
CA VAL A 111 4.92 4.94 13.24
C VAL A 111 5.59 5.77 14.32
N LEU A 112 6.29 5.08 15.23
CA LEU A 112 7.09 5.64 16.34
C LEU A 112 8.20 6.59 15.87
#